data_AF-A0A6M4PVI5-F1
#
_entry.id   AF-A0A6M4PVI5-F1
#
_cell.length_a   1.000
_cell.length_b   1.000
_cell.length_c   1.000
_cell.angle_alpha   90.00
_cell.angle_beta   90.00
_cell.angle_gamma   90.00
#
_symmetry.space_group_name_H-M   'P 1'
#
loop_
_entity.id
_entity.type
_entity.pdbx_description
1 polymer ?
#
loop_
_entity_poly.entity_id
_entity_poly.type
_entity_poly.pdbx_seq_one_letter_code
_entity_poly.pdbx_strand_id
1 'polypeptide(L)' 'MSESSEKAHHPGEIVPQPGIYACDCGQGHGYSTDVKGHRFPPLHEACRGSGWKLKAATSHPGP' A
#
# COMPACT_ATOMS: atom_id res chain seq x y z
N MET A 1 -12.98 -3.97 -14.78
CA MET A 1 -13.20 -2.87 -13.83
C MET A 1 -11.99 -2.82 -12.91
N SER A 2 -10.93 -2.14 -13.36
CA SER A 2 -9.65 -2.06 -12.68
C SER A 2 -9.62 -0.76 -11.88
N GLU A 3 -10.34 -0.74 -10.76
CA GLU A 3 -10.30 0.40 -9.84
C GLU A 3 -9.04 0.24 -8.99
N SER A 4 -7.88 0.51 -9.60
CA SER A 4 -6.58 0.46 -8.92
C SER A 4 -6.50 1.69 -8.03
N SER A 5 -7.04 1.52 -6.83
CA SER A 5 -7.33 2.52 -5.83
C SER A 5 -6.17 3.50 -5.61
N GLU A 6 -6.39 4.75 -6.03
CA GLU A 6 -5.60 5.93 -5.69
C GLU A 6 -5.79 6.34 -4.21
N LYS A 7 -6.46 5.50 -3.42
CA LYS A 7 -6.83 5.74 -2.03
C LYS A 7 -5.64 5.36 -1.14
N ALA A 8 -5.25 6.28 -0.26
CA ALA A 8 -4.27 5.98 0.77
C ALA A 8 -4.91 5.03 1.81
N HIS A 9 -4.31 3.85 2.01
CA HIS A 9 -4.73 2.88 3.02
C HIS A 9 -4.15 3.23 4.38
N HIS A 10 -4.95 3.14 5.42
CA HIS A 10 -4.50 3.53 6.75
C HIS A 10 -3.52 2.49 7.33
N PRO A 11 -2.53 2.93 8.13
CA PRO A 11 -1.75 2.01 8.95
C PRO A 11 -2.67 1.13 9.82
N GLY A 12 -2.43 -0.18 9.81
CA GLY A 12 -3.26 -1.18 10.49
C GLY A 12 -4.41 -1.75 9.65
N GLU A 13 -4.72 -1.17 8.49
CA GLU A 13 -5.71 -1.72 7.56
C GLU A 13 -5.18 -3.00 6.89
N ILE A 14 -6.09 -3.90 6.53
CA ILE A 14 -5.76 -5.12 5.79
C ILE A 14 -5.44 -4.75 4.34
N VAL A 15 -4.28 -5.20 3.87
CA VAL A 15 -3.86 -5.07 2.47
C VAL A 15 -4.89 -5.76 1.57
N PRO A 16 -5.56 -5.01 0.67
CA PRO A 16 -6.60 -5.56 -0.18
C PRO A 16 -6.04 -6.46 -1.30
N GLN A 17 -4.80 -6.20 -1.76
CA GLN A 17 -4.15 -6.98 -2.81
C GLN A 17 -2.62 -6.95 -2.68
N PRO A 18 -1.91 -8.00 -3.12
CA PRO A 18 -0.46 -8.02 -3.03
C PRO A 18 0.16 -7.00 -4.00
N GLY A 19 1.25 -6.38 -3.59
CA GLY A 19 1.94 -5.36 -4.35
C GLY A 19 2.88 -4.49 -3.53
N ILE A 20 3.45 -3.53 -4.22
CA ILE A 20 4.30 -2.48 -3.67
C ILE A 20 3.42 -1.29 -3.35
N TYR A 21 3.37 -0.94 -2.07
CA TYR A 21 2.76 0.27 -1.56
C TYR A 21 3.83 1.28 -1.18
N ALA A 22 3.54 2.56 -1.36
CA ALA A 22 4.40 3.65 -0.97
C ALA A 22 3.62 4.61 -0.07
N CYS A 23 4.26 5.13 0.97
CA CYS A 23 3.62 6.15 1.79
C CYS A 23 3.44 7.44 1.00
N ASP A 24 2.29 8.08 1.18
CA ASP A 24 1.95 9.35 0.51
C ASP A 24 2.77 10.55 1.02
N CYS A 25 3.55 10.39 2.08
CA CYS A 25 4.38 11.47 2.65
C CYS A 25 5.53 11.94 1.74
N GLY A 26 5.82 11.21 0.65
CA GLY A 26 6.94 11.53 -0.24
C GLY A 26 8.34 11.24 0.32
N GLN A 27 8.46 10.70 1.54
CA GLN A 27 9.75 10.30 2.15
C GLN A 27 10.32 8.98 1.60
N GLY A 28 9.66 8.34 0.64
CA GLY A 28 10.15 7.10 0.03
C GLY A 28 9.97 5.85 0.88
N HIS A 29 9.05 5.86 1.86
CA HIS A 29 8.69 4.64 2.58
C HIS A 29 7.97 3.68 1.64
N GLY A 30 8.67 2.62 1.24
CA GLY A 30 8.10 1.51 0.48
C GLY A 30 7.71 0.36 1.40
N TYR A 31 6.52 -0.17 1.20
CA TYR A 31 6.04 -1.40 1.82
C TYR A 31 5.65 -2.38 0.72
N SER A 32 6.46 -3.42 0.54
CA SER A 32 6.18 -4.49 -0.41
C SER A 32 5.57 -5.66 0.33
N THR A 33 4.42 -6.15 -0.15
CA THR A 33 3.78 -7.35 0.38
C THR A 33 3.39 -8.26 -0.77
N ASP A 34 3.86 -9.50 -0.71
CA ASP A 34 3.56 -10.53 -1.71
C ASP A 34 2.26 -11.29 -1.37
N VAL A 35 1.77 -11.13 -0.13
CA VAL A 35 0.59 -11.81 0.40
C VAL A 35 -0.53 -10.82 0.68
N LYS A 36 -1.74 -11.13 0.19
CA LYS A 36 -2.98 -10.42 0.55
C LYS A 36 -3.36 -10.79 1.98
N GLY A 37 -3.77 -9.79 2.78
CA GLY A 37 -4.21 -10.04 4.16
C GLY A 37 -3.26 -9.57 5.25
N HIS A 38 -2.05 -9.15 4.91
CA HIS A 38 -1.16 -8.49 5.87
C HIS A 38 -1.69 -7.11 6.23
N ARG A 39 -1.43 -6.66 7.46
CA ARG A 39 -1.79 -5.30 7.88
C ARG A 39 -0.69 -4.34 7.49
N PHE A 40 -1.08 -3.17 7.00
CA PHE A 40 -0.12 -2.10 6.77
C PHE A 40 0.60 -1.73 8.07
N PRO A 41 1.94 -1.59 8.04
CA PRO A 41 2.67 -1.21 9.24
C PRO A 41 2.27 0.21 9.68
N PRO A 42 2.32 0.48 10.99
CA PRO A 42 2.12 1.83 11.51
C PRO A 42 3.13 2.78 10.86
N LEU A 43 2.63 3.92 10.38
CA LEU A 43 3.50 4.99 9.93
C LEU A 43 4.24 5.54 11.14
N HIS A 44 5.51 5.88 10.97
CA HIS A 44 6.29 6.50 12.05
C HIS A 44 5.61 7.80 12.49
N GLU A 45 5.77 8.17 13.76
CA GLU A 45 5.10 9.33 14.39
C GLU A 45 5.38 10.65 13.65
N ALA A 46 6.56 10.74 13.02
CA ALA A 46 6.97 11.90 12.22
C ALA A 46 6.48 11.85 10.75
N CYS A 47 5.82 10.77 10.33
CA CYS A 47 5.33 10.63 8.97
C CYS A 47 4.03 11.41 8.79
N ARG A 48 4.07 12.51 8.03
CA ARG A 48 2.88 13.29 7.64
C ARG A 48 2.00 12.61 6.59
N GLY A 49 2.32 11.38 6.21
CA GLY A 49 1.55 10.63 5.22
C GLY A 49 0.23 10.18 5.82
N SER A 50 -0.84 10.29 5.05
CA SER A 50 -2.16 9.81 5.48
C SER A 50 -2.27 8.27 5.42
N GLY A 51 -1.36 7.60 4.72
CA GLY A 51 -1.41 6.17 4.52
C GLY A 51 -0.47 5.64 3.45
N TRP A 52 -0.76 4.41 3.04
CA TRP A 52 -0.03 3.63 2.04
C TRP A 52 -0.82 3.64 0.72
N LYS A 53 -0.24 4.22 -0.32
CA LYS A 53 -0.79 4.21 -1.69
C LYS A 53 -0.19 3.07 -2.48
N LEU A 54 -1.02 2.36 -3.23
CA LEU A 54 -0.54 1.31 -4.11
C LEU A 54 0.30 1.93 -5.24
N LYS A 55 1.57 1.55 -5.31
CA LYS A 55 2.49 2.01 -6.37
C LYS A 55 2.57 1.00 -7.51
N ALA A 56 2.63 -0.29 -7.19
CA ALA A 56 2.63 -1.35 -8.20
C ALA A 56 1.88 -2.57 -7.64
N ALA A 57 0.81 -3.00 -8.29
CA ALA A 57 0.16 -4.26 -7.93
C ALA A 57 1.00 -5.43 -8.44
N THR A 58 1.23 -6.42 -7.59
CA THR A 58 1.65 -7.77 -8.02
C THR A 58 0.38 -8.60 -8.22
N SER A 59 -0.60 -8.06 -8.95
CA SER A 59 -1.62 -8.93 -9.54
C SER A 59 -1.00 -9.45 -10.82
N HIS A 60 -0.61 -10.72 -10.84
CA HIS A 60 -0.23 -11.41 -12.07
C HIS A 60 -1.33 -11.13 -13.11
N PRO A 61 -1.05 -10.43 -14.23
CA PRO A 61 -2.00 -10.36 -15.32
C PRO A 61 -2.07 -11.75 -15.92
N GLY A 62 -3.03 -12.55 -15.47
CA GLY A 62 -3.31 -13.83 -16.11
C GLY A 62 -3.75 -13.58 -17.55
N PRO A 63 -3.14 -14.24 -18.55
CA PRO A 63 -3.57 -14.19 -19.95
C PRO A 63 -4.94 -14.86 -20.17
#